data_AF-A0A4Y9F105-F1
#
_entry.id   AF-A0A4Y9F105-F1
#
_cell.length_a   1.000
_cell.length_b   1.000
_cell.length_c   1.000
_cell.angle_alpha   90.00
_cell.angle_beta   90.00
_cell.angle_gamma   90.00
#
_symmetry.space_group_name_H-M   'P 1'
#
loop_
_entity.id
_entity.type
_entity.pdbx_description
1 polymer ?
#
loop_
_entity_poly.entity_id
_entity_poly.type
_entity_poly.pdbx_seq_one_letter_code
_entity_poly.pdbx_strand_id
1 'polypeptide(L)'
;MHIPRFTLKDRIIKARTDAGLKQHELASIVGVSANSMTRYEKEQRTPPPEIVEAIAEATGVPLEWFYQEDNSEPASHPALPERIILIRDGNGYKAEL
;
A
#
# COMPACT_ATOMS: atom_id res chain seq x y z
N MET A 1 13.28 11.29 -17.07
CA MET A 1 13.67 10.95 -15.68
C MET A 1 12.70 9.88 -15.22
N HIS A 2 13.19 8.69 -14.86
CA HIS A 2 12.33 7.61 -14.34
C HIS A 2 12.34 7.71 -12.82
N ILE A 3 11.18 7.97 -12.22
CA ILE A 3 11.01 7.96 -10.75
C ILE A 3 10.56 6.54 -10.40
N PRO A 4 11.35 5.76 -9.65
CA PRO A 4 10.95 4.43 -9.22
C PRO A 4 9.72 4.51 -8.30
N ARG A 5 8.78 3.57 -8.46
CA ARG A 5 7.61 3.42 -7.58
C ARG A 5 7.90 2.35 -6.52
N PHE A 6 7.61 2.68 -5.28
CA PHE A 6 7.74 1.86 -4.09
C PHE A 6 6.37 1.61 -3.46
N THR A 7 6.00 0.34 -3.41
CA THR A 7 4.86 -0.14 -2.63
C THR A 7 5.25 -0.28 -1.16
N LEU A 8 4.26 -0.54 -0.30
CA LEU A 8 4.50 -0.81 1.12
C LEU A 8 5.47 -1.98 1.34
N LYS A 9 5.38 -3.07 0.54
CA LYS A 9 6.34 -4.18 0.64
C LYS A 9 7.78 -3.74 0.32
N ASP A 10 7.95 -2.88 -0.69
CA ASP A 10 9.27 -2.46 -1.14
C ASP A 10 9.92 -1.58 -0.06
N ARG A 11 9.11 -0.73 0.57
CA ARG A 11 9.49 0.09 1.71
C ARG A 11 9.89 -0.75 2.92
N ILE A 12 9.11 -1.78 3.27
CA ILE A 12 9.44 -2.71 4.36
C ILE A 12 10.76 -3.43 4.09
N ILE A 13 10.95 -3.98 2.89
CA ILE A 13 12.20 -4.66 2.50
C ILE A 13 13.37 -3.70 2.64
N LYS A 14 13.23 -2.48 2.09
CA LYS A 14 14.29 -1.46 2.09
C LYS A 14 14.68 -1.04 3.50
N ALA A 15 13.71 -0.70 4.35
CA ALA A 15 13.95 -0.32 5.74
C ALA A 15 14.63 -1.46 6.50
N ARG A 16 14.17 -2.71 6.32
CA ARG A 16 14.77 -3.88 6.96
C ARG A 16 16.22 -4.09 6.52
N THR A 17 16.50 -4.04 5.22
CA THR A 17 17.86 -4.29 4.70
C THR A 17 18.83 -3.19 5.07
N ASP A 18 18.38 -1.94 5.09
CA ASP A 18 19.21 -0.80 5.49
C ASP A 18 19.54 -0.83 6.99
N ALA A 19 18.63 -1.39 7.80
CA ALA A 19 18.87 -1.71 9.22
C ALA A 19 19.75 -2.97 9.42
N GLY A 20 20.17 -3.65 8.35
CA GLY A 20 21.01 -4.85 8.43
C GLY A 20 20.31 -6.11 8.95
N LEU A 21 18.96 -6.11 8.97
CA LEU A 21 18.17 -7.19 9.56
C LEU A 21 17.77 -8.26 8.54
N LYS A 22 17.75 -9.52 8.97
CA LYS A 22 17.07 -10.62 8.27
C LYS A 22 15.58 -10.60 8.58
N GLN A 23 14.78 -11.26 7.74
CA GLN A 23 13.32 -11.30 7.89
C GLN A 23 12.87 -11.85 9.26
N HIS A 24 13.50 -12.92 9.74
CA HIS A 24 13.15 -13.50 11.04
C HIS A 24 13.56 -12.60 12.22
N GLU A 25 14.63 -11.82 12.08
CA GLU A 25 15.09 -10.88 13.12
C GLU A 25 14.09 -9.74 13.25
N LEU A 26 13.68 -9.11 12.13
CA LEU A 26 12.63 -8.09 12.16
C LEU A 26 11.32 -8.66 12.70
N ALA A 27 10.93 -9.87 12.28
CA ALA A 27 9.72 -10.52 12.76
C ALA A 27 9.72 -10.70 14.29
N SER A 28 10.84 -11.16 14.85
CA SER A 28 11.03 -11.29 16.29
C SER A 28 10.96 -9.95 17.02
N ILE A 29 11.55 -8.89 16.46
CA ILE A 29 11.52 -7.55 17.06
C ILE A 29 10.08 -6.99 17.11
N VAL A 30 9.31 -7.12 16.03
CA VAL A 30 7.95 -6.56 15.94
C VAL A 30 6.86 -7.51 16.45
N GLY A 31 7.24 -8.65 17.04
CA GLY A 31 6.30 -9.57 17.69
C GLY A 31 5.41 -10.38 16.73
N VAL A 32 5.88 -10.67 15.51
CA VAL A 32 5.14 -11.49 14.52
C VAL A 32 5.90 -12.76 14.14
N SER A 33 5.21 -13.72 13.54
CA SER A 33 5.88 -14.90 12.98
C SER A 33 6.75 -14.54 11.77
N ALA A 34 7.86 -15.25 11.56
CA ALA A 34 8.69 -15.09 10.36
C ALA A 34 7.89 -15.33 9.05
N ASN A 35 6.88 -16.20 9.10
CA ASN A 35 5.95 -16.41 7.98
C ASN A 35 5.07 -15.18 7.71
N SER A 36 4.60 -14.50 8.76
CA SER A 36 3.86 -13.23 8.61
C SER A 36 4.72 -12.18 7.92
N MET A 37 5.97 -12.00 8.39
CA MET A 37 6.92 -11.07 7.77
C MET A 37 7.18 -11.40 6.29
N THR A 38 7.39 -12.69 5.98
CA THR A 38 7.54 -13.16 4.60
C THR A 38 6.31 -12.83 3.75
N ARG A 39 5.10 -12.98 4.29
CA ARG A 39 3.86 -12.66 3.57
C ARG A 39 3.68 -11.17 3.35
N TYR A 40 4.11 -10.33 4.31
CA TYR A 40 4.14 -8.88 4.14
C TYR A 40 5.08 -8.46 3.00
N GLU A 41 6.31 -8.97 3.00
CA GLU A 41 7.31 -8.64 1.96
C GLU A 41 6.97 -9.24 0.57
N LYS A 42 6.06 -10.23 0.51
CA LYS A 42 5.57 -10.81 -0.74
C LYS A 42 4.22 -10.26 -1.19
N GLU A 43 3.68 -9.22 -0.54
CA GLU A 43 2.33 -8.69 -0.83
C GLU A 43 1.19 -9.73 -0.70
N GLN A 44 1.43 -10.85 -0.02
CA GLN A 44 0.42 -11.89 0.20
C GLN A 44 -0.51 -11.54 1.37
N ARG A 45 -0.11 -10.57 2.19
CA ARG A 45 -0.88 -10.04 3.30
C ARG A 45 -0.46 -8.60 3.55
N THR A 46 -1.41 -7.73 3.85
CA THR A 46 -1.12 -6.38 4.31
C THR A 46 -0.82 -6.40 5.82
N PRO A 47 0.29 -5.82 6.29
CA PRO A 47 0.54 -5.66 7.72
C PRO A 47 -0.51 -4.71 8.33
N PRO A 48 -1.04 -5.02 9.52
CA PRO A 48 -1.86 -4.06 10.27
C PRO A 48 -1.07 -2.78 10.60
N PRO A 49 -1.72 -1.63 10.80
CA PRO A 49 -1.04 -0.36 11.09
C PRO A 49 -0.09 -0.43 12.29
N GLU A 50 -0.47 -1.13 13.36
CA GLU A 50 0.35 -1.36 14.55
C GLU A 50 1.68 -2.09 14.24
N ILE A 51 1.69 -2.96 13.22
CA ILE A 51 2.90 -3.65 12.77
C ILE A 51 3.76 -2.72 11.93
N VAL A 52 3.17 -1.83 11.14
CA VAL A 52 3.93 -0.82 10.38
C VAL A 52 4.60 0.17 11.32
N GLU A 53 3.91 0.59 12.39
CA GLU A 53 4.48 1.41 13.46
C GLU A 53 5.65 0.71 14.16
N ALA A 54 5.49 -0.55 14.55
CA ALA A 54 6.58 -1.34 15.13
C ALA A 54 7.77 -1.52 14.17
N ILE A 55 7.52 -1.67 12.86
CA ILE A 55 8.59 -1.73 11.85
C ILE A 55 9.32 -0.39 11.76
N ALA A 56 8.60 0.73 11.79
CA ALA A 56 9.19 2.06 11.78
C ALA A 56 10.13 2.28 12.97
N GLU A 57 9.68 1.94 14.18
CA GLU A 57 10.50 1.98 15.40
C GLU A 57 11.72 1.07 15.31
N ALA A 58 11.53 -0.19 14.89
CA ALA A 58 12.59 -1.19 14.80
C ALA A 58 13.69 -0.84 13.79
N THR A 59 13.32 -0.13 12.72
CA THR A 59 14.25 0.23 11.62
C THR A 59 14.77 1.66 11.71
N GLY A 60 14.23 2.48 12.63
CA GLY A 60 14.56 3.89 12.75
C GLY A 60 14.08 4.75 11.57
N VAL A 61 13.15 4.25 10.77
CA VAL A 61 12.58 4.94 9.61
C VAL A 61 11.29 5.63 10.02
N PRO A 62 11.07 6.92 9.66
CA PRO A 62 9.81 7.62 9.98
C PRO A 62 8.58 6.88 9.47
N LEU A 63 7.53 6.79 10.30
CA LEU A 63 6.29 6.09 9.98
C LEU A 63 5.66 6.59 8.68
N GLU A 64 5.69 7.90 8.47
CA GLU A 64 5.13 8.57 7.30
C GLU A 64 5.75 8.07 6.00
N TRP A 65 7.04 7.68 6.03
CA TRP A 65 7.72 7.18 4.84
C TRP A 65 7.10 5.89 4.30
N PHE A 66 6.54 5.04 5.17
CA PHE A 66 5.87 3.78 4.76
C PHE A 66 4.52 4.01 4.08
N TYR A 67 3.86 5.13 4.38
CA TYR A 67 2.56 5.51 3.82
C TYR A 67 2.64 6.55 2.70
N GLN A 68 3.86 6.98 2.33
CA GLN A 68 4.03 7.85 1.18
C GLN A 68 3.50 7.16 -0.07
N GLU A 69 2.43 7.71 -0.63
CA GLU A 69 2.05 7.43 -1.99
C GLU A 69 3.13 8.04 -2.87
N ASP A 70 3.76 7.23 -3.73
CA ASP A 70 4.56 7.77 -4.82
C ASP A 70 3.60 8.36 -5.85
N ASN A 71 3.09 9.54 -5.52
CA ASN A 71 2.06 10.32 -6.20
C ASN A 71 1.36 9.51 -7.28
N SER A 72 0.40 8.70 -6.82
CA SER A 72 -0.57 8.03 -7.66
C SER A 72 -1.09 9.08 -8.65
N GLU A 73 -0.89 8.89 -9.96
CA GLU A 73 -1.97 9.36 -10.84
C GLU A 73 -3.24 8.76 -10.25
N PRO A 74 -4.28 9.59 -10.06
CA PRO A 74 -5.42 9.20 -9.26
C PRO A 74 -5.88 7.85 -9.77
N ALA A 75 -6.07 6.91 -8.85
CA ALA A 75 -6.81 5.69 -9.09
C ALA A 75 -7.88 6.03 -10.12
N SER A 76 -7.81 5.39 -11.29
CA SER A 76 -8.79 5.52 -12.35
C SER A 76 -10.15 5.47 -11.69
N HIS A 77 -10.72 6.65 -11.39
CA HIS A 77 -12.14 6.84 -11.33
C HIS A 77 -12.59 6.17 -12.61
N PRO A 78 -13.47 5.16 -12.62
CA PRO A 78 -14.22 4.94 -13.84
C PRO A 78 -14.77 6.33 -14.17
N ALA A 79 -14.28 6.92 -15.25
CA ALA A 79 -14.66 8.25 -15.65
C ALA A 79 -16.18 8.20 -15.72
N LEU A 80 -16.85 8.76 -14.72
CA LEU A 80 -18.26 9.08 -14.86
C LEU A 80 -18.22 10.09 -16.00
N PRO A 81 -18.75 9.76 -17.19
CA PRO A 81 -18.64 10.65 -18.32
C PRO A 81 -19.22 12.00 -17.91
N GLU A 82 -18.41 13.04 -18.08
CA GLU A 82 -18.78 14.40 -17.73
C GLU A 82 -20.05 14.78 -18.49
N ARG A 83 -21.14 14.98 -17.73
CA ARG A 83 -22.48 15.40 -18.16
C ARG A 83 -23.24 14.44 -19.08
N ILE A 84 -24.20 13.73 -18.49
CA ILE A 84 -25.58 13.83 -18.97
C ILE A 84 -26.44 14.25 -17.79
N ILE A 85 -27.01 15.47 -17.88
CA ILE A 85 -28.15 15.84 -17.06
C ILE A 85 -29.31 14.97 -17.55
N LEU A 86 -29.55 13.83 -16.91
CA LEU A 86 -30.81 13.10 -17.08
C LEU A 86 -31.80 13.65 -16.06
N ILE A 87 -32.65 14.55 -16.54
CA ILE A 87 -33.89 14.90 -15.87
C ILE A 87 -34.66 13.59 -15.62
N ARG A 88 -35.16 13.47 -14.39
CA ARG A 88 -35.93 12.34 -13.88
C ARG A 88 -37.18 12.12 -14.73
N ASP A 89 -37.33 10.94 -15.30
CA ASP A 89 -38.63 10.30 -15.47
C ASP A 89 -38.48 8.78 -15.31
N GLY A 90 -39.46 8.19 -14.64
CA GLY A 90 -39.40 6.83 -14.13
C GLY A 90 -39.25 5.79 -15.24
N ASN A 91 -38.45 4.76 -14.95
CA ASN A 91 -38.32 3.49 -15.69
C ASN A 91 -37.09 3.33 -16.61
N GLY A 92 -35.91 3.10 -15.99
CA GLY A 92 -34.86 2.19 -16.50
C GLY A 92 -33.85 2.74 -17.52
N TYR A 93 -32.56 2.43 -17.31
CA TYR A 93 -31.47 2.75 -18.24
C TYR A 93 -31.28 1.60 -19.25
N LYS A 94 -31.22 1.92 -20.56
CA LYS A 94 -30.65 1.04 -21.59
C LYS A 94 -29.70 1.84 -22.49
N ALA A 95 -28.55 1.24 -22.80
CA ALA A 95 -27.53 1.78 -23.68
C ALA A 95 -27.67 1.17 -25.07
N GLU A 96 -27.61 1.99 -26.12
CA GLU A 96 -27.18 1.56 -27.46
C GLU A 96 -26.24 2.62 -28.05
N LEU A 97 -25.40 2.15 -28.98
CA LEU A 97 -24.05 2.58 -29.35
C LEU A 97 -23.91 4.03 -29.87
#